data_AF-A0A3B9AU98-F1
#
_entry.id   AF-A0A3B9AU98-F1
#
_cell.length_a   1.000
_cell.length_b   1.000
_cell.length_c   1.000
_cell.angle_alpha   90.00
_cell.angle_beta   90.00
_cell.angle_gamma   90.00
#
_symmetry.space_group_name_H-M   'P 1'
#
loop_
_entity.id
_entity.type
_entity.pdbx_description
1 polymer ?
#
loop_
_entity_poly.entity_id
_entity_poly.type
_entity_poly.pdbx_seq_one_letter_code
_entity_poly.pdbx_strand_id
1 'polypeptide(L)' 'MINYHNKTFRPVQNTENGETSAETLFHYQQTGHILTSTYQGGRILQGHLIGLVDEQGHIH' A
#
# COMPACT_ATOMS: atom_id res chain seq x y z
N MET A 1 7.52 -2.48 16.01
CA MET A 1 6.67 -1.51 15.30
C MET A 1 7.31 -1.12 13.99
N ILE A 2 6.76 -1.58 12.87
CA ILE A 2 7.15 -1.08 11.55
C ILE A 2 6.53 0.31 11.36
N ASN A 3 7.30 1.22 10.78
CA ASN A 3 6.83 2.53 10.38
C ASN A 3 6.77 2.60 8.84
N TYR A 4 5.58 2.75 8.29
CA TYR A 4 5.31 2.85 6.86
C TYR A 4 5.25 4.30 6.35
N HIS A 5 5.34 5.29 7.23
CA HIS A 5 5.22 6.71 6.87
C HIS A 5 6.26 7.12 5.81
N ASN A 6 5.78 7.74 4.73
CA ASN A 6 6.54 8.14 3.54
C ASN A 6 7.26 7.00 2.82
N LYS A 7 6.92 5.74 3.09
CA LYS A 7 7.47 4.61 2.33
C LYS A 7 6.64 4.38 1.07
N THR A 8 7.35 4.08 -0.01
CA THR A 8 6.74 3.69 -1.28
C THR A 8 7.04 2.23 -1.56
N PHE A 9 6.02 1.45 -1.89
CA PHE A 9 6.13 0.04 -2.23
C PHE A 9 5.55 -0.23 -3.60
N ARG A 10 6.02 -1.30 -4.24
CA ARG A 10 5.46 -1.85 -5.47
C ARG A 10 5.24 -3.35 -5.29
N PRO A 11 4.19 -3.94 -5.87
CA PRO A 11 3.98 -5.37 -5.80
C PRO A 11 5.07 -6.09 -6.62
N VAL A 12 5.65 -7.13 -6.03
CA VAL A 12 6.67 -7.98 -6.69
C VAL A 12 6.03 -9.16 -7.40
N GLN A 13 4.92 -9.66 -6.87
CA GLN A 13 4.10 -10.73 -7.43
C GLN A 13 2.64 -10.36 -7.22
N ASN A 14 1.78 -10.82 -8.13
CA ASN A 14 0.34 -10.68 -8.01
C ASN A 14 -0.36 -11.97 -8.43
N THR A 15 -1.62 -12.13 -8.05
CA THR A 15 -2.47 -13.19 -8.59
C THR A 15 -2.79 -12.89 -10.06
N GLU A 16 -3.14 -13.93 -10.83
CA GLU A 16 -3.46 -13.79 -12.27
C GLU A 16 -4.57 -12.76 -12.54
N ASN A 17 -5.51 -12.62 -11.59
CA ASN A 17 -6.64 -11.68 -11.67
C ASN A 17 -6.44 -10.41 -10.82
N GLY A 18 -5.24 -10.15 -10.33
CA GLY A 18 -4.95 -8.96 -9.54
C GLY A 18 -4.91 -7.70 -10.41
N GLU A 19 -5.54 -6.61 -9.95
CA GLU A 19 -5.60 -5.36 -10.73
C GLU A 19 -4.31 -4.54 -10.68
N THR A 20 -3.41 -4.85 -9.74
CA THR A 20 -2.13 -4.16 -9.55
C THR A 20 -1.02 -4.82 -10.35
N SER A 21 -0.01 -4.05 -10.74
CA SER A 21 1.15 -4.57 -11.49
C SER A 21 2.45 -4.04 -10.88
N ALA A 22 3.59 -4.49 -11.37
CA ALA A 22 4.90 -3.97 -10.95
C ALA A 22 5.08 -2.45 -11.19
N GLU A 23 4.16 -1.83 -11.95
CA GLU A 23 4.08 -0.39 -12.20
C GLU A 23 3.23 0.33 -11.15
N THR A 24 2.38 -0.38 -10.40
CA THR A 24 1.57 0.20 -9.33
C THR A 24 2.44 0.57 -8.14
N LEU A 25 2.46 1.84 -7.78
CA LEU A 25 3.21 2.37 -6.64
C LEU A 25 2.24 2.77 -5.54
N PHE A 26 2.46 2.25 -4.34
CA PHE A 26 1.73 2.59 -3.13
C PHE A 26 2.56 3.53 -2.28
N HIS A 27 2.09 4.75 -2.08
CA HIS A 27 2.72 5.71 -1.18
C HIS A 27 1.96 5.71 0.15
N TYR A 28 2.63 5.33 1.24
CA TYR A 28 1.99 5.16 2.54
C TYR A 28 2.21 6.35 3.47
N GLN A 29 1.17 6.64 4.26
CA GLN A 29 1.13 7.62 5.32
C GLN A 29 0.61 6.95 6.58
N GLN A 30 1.41 6.96 7.65
CA GLN A 30 1.03 6.34 8.92
C GLN A 30 0.94 7.38 10.03
N THR A 31 -0.12 7.30 10.83
CA THR A 31 -0.35 8.09 12.05
C THR A 31 -0.80 7.15 13.16
N GLY A 32 0.11 6.82 14.09
CA GLY A 32 -0.14 5.79 15.10
C GLY A 32 -0.39 4.43 14.42
N HIS A 33 -1.56 3.83 14.69
CA HIS A 33 -1.97 2.56 14.09
C HIS A 33 -2.79 2.75 12.80
N ILE A 34 -3.11 3.99 12.42
CA ILE A 34 -3.84 4.28 11.19
C ILE A 34 -2.84 4.33 10.05
N LEU A 35 -3.11 3.57 8.99
CA LEU A 35 -2.33 3.52 7.77
C LEU A 35 -3.20 3.92 6.59
N THR A 36 -2.80 4.94 5.84
CA THR A 36 -3.42 5.34 4.58
C THR A 36 -2.41 5.25 3.45
N SER A 37 -2.89 5.10 2.21
CA SER A 37 -2.05 5.16 1.03
C SER A 37 -2.81 5.66 -0.17
N THR A 38 -2.13 6.44 -1.00
CA THR A 38 -2.53 6.69 -2.38
C THR A 38 -1.70 5.81 -3.31
N TYR A 39 -2.32 5.27 -4.34
CA TYR A 39 -1.61 4.44 -5.32
C TYR A 39 -2.08 4.66 -6.75
N GLN A 40 -1.17 4.45 -7.68
CA GLN A 40 -1.39 4.60 -9.12
C GLN A 40 -0.35 3.80 -9.90
N GLY A 41 -0.63 3.51 -11.18
CA GLY A 41 0.29 2.85 -12.09
C GLY A 41 -0.31 1.62 -12.75
N GLY A 42 0.19 1.28 -13.94
CA GLY A 42 -0.44 0.32 -14.83
C GLY A 42 -1.79 0.83 -15.32
N ARG A 43 -2.84 0.03 -15.08
CA ARG A 43 -4.23 0.36 -15.47
C ARG A 43 -4.96 1.21 -14.43
N ILE A 44 -4.35 1.43 -13.26
CA ILE A 44 -4.94 2.18 -12.15
C ILE A 44 -4.54 3.65 -12.26
N LEU A 45 -5.52 4.51 -12.56
CA LEU A 45 -5.32 5.96 -12.62
C LEU A 45 -5.08 6.55 -11.22
N GLN A 46 -5.92 6.18 -10.27
CA GLN A 46 -5.81 6.61 -8.88
C GLN A 46 -6.61 5.67 -7.97
N GLY A 47 -5.99 5.25 -6.87
CA GLY A 47 -6.62 4.45 -5.83
C GLY A 47 -6.23 4.94 -4.44
N HIS A 48 -7.04 4.59 -3.45
CA HIS A 48 -6.83 4.92 -2.05
C HIS A 48 -6.96 3.64 -1.21
N LEU A 49 -6.12 3.52 -0.20
CA LEU A 49 -6.15 2.47 0.81
C LEU A 49 -6.21 3.13 2.18
N ILE A 50 -7.03 2.56 3.07
CA ILE A 50 -7.05 2.87 4.49
C ILE A 50 -7.17 1.56 5.26
N GLY A 51 -6.39 1.42 6.32
CA GLY A 51 -6.38 0.23 7.16
C GLY A 51 -5.72 0.51 8.50
N LEU A 52 -5.67 -0.52 9.32
CA LEU A 52 -4.94 -0.50 10.60
C LEU A 52 -3.65 -1.28 10.47
N VAL A 53 -2.60 -0.84 11.16
CA VAL A 53 -1.34 -1.56 11.26
C VAL A 53 -1.02 -1.90 12.71
N ASP A 54 -0.72 -3.18 12.96
CA ASP A 54 -0.33 -3.67 14.28
C ASP A 54 1.18 -3.52 14.54
N GLU A 55 1.60 -3.87 15.76
CA GLU A 55 2.99 -3.74 16.18
C GLU A 55 3.96 -4.65 15.42
N GLN A 56 3.45 -5.76 14.87
CA GLN A 56 4.16 -6.72 14.04
C GLN A 56 4.26 -6.27 12.58
N GLY A 57 3.47 -5.26 12.19
CA GLY A 57 3.43 -4.70 10.84
C GLY A 57 2.43 -5.38 9.92
N HIS A 58 1.46 -6.13 10.44
CA HIS A 58 0.35 -6.61 9.61
C HIS A 58 -0.65 -5.48 9.38
N ILE A 59 -1.15 -5.39 8.15
CA ILE A 59 -2.16 -4.43 7.73
C ILE A 59 -3.51 -5.14 7.69
N HIS A 60 -4.52 -4.56 8.36
CA HIS A 60 -5.89 -5.06 8.51
C HIS A 60 -6.89 -4.15 7.81
#